data_AF-A0A1X2LDQ9-F1
#
_entry.id   AF-A0A1X2LDQ9-F1
#
_cell.length_a   1.000
_cell.length_b   1.000
_cell.length_c   1.000
_cell.angle_alpha   90.00
_cell.angle_beta   90.00
_cell.angle_gamma   90.00
#
_symmetry.space_group_name_H-M   'P 1'
#
loop_
_entity.id
_entity.type
_entity.pdbx_description
1 polymer ?
#
loop_
_entity_poly.entity_id
_entity_poly.type
_entity_poly.pdbx_seq_one_letter_code
_entity_poly.pdbx_strand_id
1 'polypeptide(L)'
;MSLAQLESQIDDLRKQAANIQSRWARTTDLLDADNNLSETGKRAKLDSEHAHFSAKLSDLRNKEKELIAAKRQSLEKFLFGLTSVTSDPGQIIAYRDAQDRAARLTHADEAGQVFAAAIRSDDKTLAAAILGRALESGWSSIVAEYIKQNPSAKEQLDDLAKLREYDSFGANLLYAILSPSLGRV
;
A
#
# COMPACT_ATOMS: atom_id res chain seq x y z
N MET A 1 15.04 0.66 2.95
CA MET A 1 14.61 2.04 2.58
C MET A 1 13.86 2.64 3.76
N SER A 2 14.18 3.88 4.15
CA SER A 2 13.42 4.60 5.19
C SER A 2 12.04 5.03 4.67
N LEU A 3 11.12 5.39 5.56
CA LEU A 3 9.83 5.94 5.15
C LEU A 3 10.01 7.25 4.35
N ALA A 4 10.91 8.14 4.79
CA ALA A 4 11.20 9.40 4.08
C ALA A 4 11.71 9.18 2.64
N GLN A 5 12.50 8.13 2.43
CA GLN A 5 12.94 7.76 1.07
C GLN A 5 11.77 7.23 0.22
N LEU A 6 10.85 6.45 0.80
CA LEU A 6 9.64 6.00 0.11
C LEU A 6 8.75 7.20 -0.27
N GLU A 7 8.49 8.10 0.68
CA GLU A 7 7.72 9.33 0.49
C GLU A 7 8.26 10.14 -0.69
N SER A 8 9.57 10.36 -0.72
CA SER A 8 10.22 11.07 -1.82
C SER A 8 10.05 10.39 -3.17
N GLN A 9 10.07 9.05 -3.23
CA GLN A 9 9.88 8.31 -4.48
C GLN A 9 8.42 8.36 -4.95
N ILE A 10 7.46 8.23 -4.02
CA ILE A 10 6.03 8.36 -4.31
C ILE A 10 5.73 9.77 -4.85
N ASP A 11 6.27 10.81 -4.22
CA ASP A 11 6.09 12.19 -4.67
C ASP A 11 6.63 12.42 -6.08
N ASP A 12 7.77 11.81 -6.42
CA ASP A 12 8.33 11.89 -7.77
C ASP A 12 7.43 11.19 -8.80
N LEU A 13 6.95 9.98 -8.51
CA LEU A 13 6.00 9.26 -9.37
C LEU A 13 4.72 10.07 -9.61
N ARG A 14 4.18 10.70 -8.56
CA ARG A 14 2.99 11.56 -8.65
C ARG A 14 3.23 12.83 -9.44
N LYS A 15 4.41 13.46 -9.31
CA LYS A 15 4.81 14.59 -10.17
C LYS A 15 4.91 14.17 -11.64
N GLN A 16 5.46 12.99 -11.92
CA GLN A 16 5.51 12.44 -13.26
C GLN A 16 4.09 12.19 -13.83
N ALA A 17 3.18 11.64 -13.03
CA ALA A 17 1.78 11.43 -13.42
C ALA A 17 1.08 12.77 -13.73
N ALA A 18 1.22 13.78 -12.87
CA ALA A 18 0.65 15.11 -13.09
C ALA A 18 1.20 15.78 -14.37
N ASN A 19 2.49 15.61 -14.64
CA ASN A 19 3.11 16.10 -15.88
C ASN A 19 2.55 15.38 -17.12
N ILE A 20 2.34 14.07 -17.03
CA ILE A 20 1.73 13.27 -18.10
C ILE A 20 0.29 13.72 -18.35
N GLN A 21 -0.51 13.94 -17.31
CA GLN A 21 -1.88 14.48 -17.41
C GLN A 21 -1.91 15.87 -18.05
N SER A 22 -1.00 16.76 -17.64
CA SER A 22 -0.90 18.11 -18.20
C SER A 22 -0.46 18.11 -19.66
N ARG A 23 0.32 17.10 -20.10
CA ARG A 23 0.67 16.91 -21.51
C ARG A 23 -0.51 16.38 -22.31
N TRP A 24 -1.24 15.41 -21.75
CA TRP A 24 -2.44 14.86 -22.38
C TRP A 24 -3.50 15.93 -22.65
N ALA A 25 -3.80 16.81 -21.67
CA ALA A 25 -4.73 17.92 -21.87
C ALA A 25 -4.32 18.79 -23.07
N ARG A 26 -3.04 19.19 -23.13
CA ARG A 26 -2.48 19.98 -24.24
C ARG A 26 -2.54 19.24 -25.58
N THR A 27 -2.24 17.94 -25.60
CA THR A 27 -2.33 17.13 -26.82
C THR A 27 -3.77 17.08 -27.34
N THR A 28 -4.75 16.90 -26.45
CA THR A 28 -6.17 16.91 -26.83
C THR A 28 -6.57 18.26 -27.42
N ASP A 29 -6.20 19.38 -26.79
CA ASP A 29 -6.50 20.73 -27.30
C ASP A 29 -5.86 20.97 -28.68
N LEU A 30 -4.62 20.52 -28.88
CA LEU A 30 -3.91 20.64 -30.16
C LEU A 30 -4.55 19.79 -31.25
N LEU A 31 -5.01 18.57 -30.94
CA LEU A 31 -5.70 17.70 -31.90
C LEU A 31 -7.08 18.23 -32.26
N ASP A 32 -7.79 18.82 -31.30
CA ASP A 32 -9.10 19.42 -31.53
C ASP A 32 -8.99 20.63 -32.48
N ALA A 33 -7.97 21.47 -32.29
CA ALA A 33 -7.68 22.65 -33.10
C ALA A 33 -7.01 22.35 -34.47
N ASP A 34 -6.63 21.09 -34.75
CA ASP A 34 -5.94 20.73 -36.00
C ASP A 34 -6.93 20.65 -37.18
N ASN A 35 -6.99 21.72 -37.96
CA ASN A 35 -7.85 21.83 -39.15
C ASN A 35 -7.39 20.97 -40.33
N ASN A 36 -6.20 20.36 -40.28
CA ASN A 36 -5.72 19.47 -41.34
C ASN A 36 -6.21 18.03 -41.18
N LEU A 37 -6.82 17.70 -40.03
CA LEU A 37 -7.36 16.37 -39.75
C LEU A 37 -8.88 16.38 -39.90
N SER A 38 -9.41 15.35 -40.57
CA SER A 38 -10.84 15.04 -40.49
C SER A 38 -11.21 14.61 -39.07
N GLU A 39 -12.50 14.68 -38.73
CA GLU A 39 -13.01 14.20 -37.44
C GLU A 39 -12.63 12.72 -37.16
N THR A 40 -12.62 11.89 -38.21
CA THR A 40 -12.17 10.50 -38.12
C THR A 40 -10.66 10.40 -37.85
N GLY A 41 -9.85 11.26 -38.48
CA GLY A 41 -8.40 11.34 -38.26
C GLY A 41 -8.05 11.85 -36.87
N LYS A 42 -8.76 12.87 -36.37
CA LYS A 42 -8.63 13.39 -35.00
C LYS A 42 -8.90 12.29 -33.98
N ARG A 43 -10.02 11.57 -34.14
CA ARG A 43 -10.40 10.47 -33.23
C ARG A 43 -9.38 9.34 -33.25
N ALA A 44 -8.94 8.89 -34.42
CA ALA A 44 -7.91 7.83 -34.52
C ALA A 44 -6.58 8.23 -33.85
N LYS A 45 -6.15 9.49 -34.03
CA LYS A 45 -4.92 10.00 -33.41
C LYS A 45 -5.06 10.14 -31.89
N LEU A 46 -6.20 10.64 -31.45
CA LEU A 46 -6.55 10.76 -30.03
C LEU A 46 -6.63 9.39 -29.34
N ASP A 47 -7.18 8.37 -29.99
CA ASP A 47 -7.22 7.00 -29.45
C ASP A 47 -5.80 6.42 -29.33
N SER A 48 -4.94 6.63 -30.33
CA SER A 48 -3.54 6.19 -30.30
C SER A 48 -2.75 6.87 -29.16
N GLU A 49 -2.85 8.19 -29.04
CA GLU A 49 -2.19 8.96 -27.98
C GLU A 49 -2.75 8.60 -26.59
N HIS A 50 -4.06 8.36 -26.49
CA HIS A 50 -4.71 7.92 -25.27
C HIS A 50 -4.18 6.56 -24.81
N ALA A 51 -3.99 5.61 -25.72
CA ALA A 51 -3.43 4.30 -25.39
C ALA A 51 -2.01 4.43 -24.81
N HIS A 52 -1.14 5.25 -25.43
CA HIS A 52 0.21 5.51 -24.92
C HIS A 52 0.21 6.21 -23.56
N PHE A 53 -0.67 7.20 -23.37
CA PHE A 53 -0.85 7.91 -22.11
C PHE A 53 -1.31 6.98 -20.98
N SER A 54 -2.34 6.17 -21.26
CA SER A 54 -2.93 5.23 -20.33
C SER A 54 -1.91 4.18 -19.86
N ALA A 55 -1.11 3.66 -20.78
CA ALA A 55 -0.04 2.72 -20.45
C ALA A 55 0.99 3.34 -19.48
N LYS A 56 1.41 4.59 -19.71
CA LYS A 56 2.37 5.28 -18.83
C LYS A 56 1.80 5.55 -17.44
N LEU A 57 0.55 6.01 -17.34
CA LEU A 57 -0.09 6.21 -16.04
C LEU A 57 -0.27 4.89 -15.28
N SER A 58 -0.63 3.80 -15.97
CA SER A 58 -0.73 2.48 -15.35
C SER A 58 0.62 1.99 -14.84
N ASP A 59 1.70 2.21 -15.59
CA ASP A 59 3.06 1.83 -15.17
C ASP A 59 3.49 2.58 -13.90
N LEU A 60 3.27 3.91 -13.85
CA LEU A 60 3.56 4.69 -12.64
C LEU A 60 2.73 4.24 -11.44
N ARG A 61 1.44 3.94 -11.65
CA ARG A 61 0.57 3.40 -10.59
C ARG A 61 1.08 2.06 -10.06
N ASN A 62 1.52 1.17 -10.94
CA ASN A 62 2.05 -0.13 -10.55
C ASN A 62 3.36 0.03 -9.76
N LYS A 63 4.26 0.93 -10.19
CA LYS A 63 5.47 1.27 -9.45
C LYS A 63 5.19 1.80 -8.05
N GLU A 64 4.23 2.71 -7.90
CA GLU A 64 3.84 3.21 -6.56
C GLU A 64 3.34 2.06 -5.67
N LYS A 65 2.47 1.20 -6.20
CA LYS A 65 1.98 0.01 -5.48
C LYS A 65 3.10 -0.95 -5.07
N GLU A 66 4.05 -1.22 -5.96
CA GLU A 66 5.19 -2.08 -5.69
C GLU A 66 6.08 -1.53 -4.58
N LEU A 67 6.36 -0.22 -4.59
CA LEU A 67 7.14 0.44 -3.55
C LEU A 67 6.46 0.38 -2.18
N ILE A 68 5.15 0.64 -2.13
CA ILE A 68 4.35 0.56 -0.91
C ILE A 68 4.31 -0.89 -0.40
N ALA A 69 4.03 -1.86 -1.27
CA ALA A 69 3.97 -3.27 -0.93
C ALA A 69 5.33 -3.79 -0.41
N ALA A 70 6.43 -3.41 -1.06
CA ALA A 70 7.77 -3.81 -0.62
C ALA A 70 8.13 -3.24 0.76
N LYS A 71 7.80 -1.97 1.04
CA LYS A 71 8.02 -1.38 2.36
C LYS A 71 7.12 -2.02 3.41
N ARG A 72 5.84 -2.27 3.10
CA ARG A 72 4.89 -2.97 3.98
C ARG A 72 5.42 -4.36 4.34
N GLN A 73 5.77 -5.17 3.35
CA GLN A 73 6.32 -6.50 3.56
C GLN A 73 7.60 -6.46 4.41
N SER A 74 8.47 -5.47 4.21
CA SER A 74 9.67 -5.30 5.03
C SER A 74 9.35 -4.99 6.50
N LEU A 75 8.35 -4.16 6.78
CA LEU A 75 7.92 -3.83 8.14
C LEU A 75 7.21 -5.02 8.79
N GLU A 76 6.32 -5.69 8.07
CA GLU A 76 5.62 -6.89 8.55
C GLU A 76 6.60 -8.02 8.84
N LYS A 77 7.61 -8.24 7.99
CA LYS A 77 8.67 -9.21 8.26
C LYS A 77 9.48 -8.84 9.51
N PHE A 78 9.70 -7.56 9.77
CA PHE A 78 10.40 -7.11 10.97
C PHE A 78 9.56 -7.29 12.24
N LEU A 79 8.27 -6.97 12.17
CA LEU A 79 7.34 -7.01 13.31
C LEU A 79 6.83 -8.42 13.63
N PHE A 80 6.58 -9.22 12.60
CA PHE A 80 5.88 -10.51 12.70
C PHE A 80 6.70 -11.69 12.20
N GLY A 81 7.76 -11.45 11.43
CA GLY A 81 8.50 -12.53 10.79
C GLY A 81 9.35 -13.34 11.77
N LEU A 82 9.54 -14.61 11.43
CA LEU A 82 10.60 -15.42 12.02
C LEU A 82 11.95 -14.76 11.72
N THR A 83 12.71 -14.40 12.75
CA THR A 83 14.09 -13.92 12.59
C THR A 83 14.91 -14.99 11.90
N SER A 84 15.72 -14.63 10.89
CA SER A 84 16.49 -15.55 10.02
C SER A 84 17.46 -16.53 10.73
N VAL A 85 17.56 -16.48 12.05
CA VAL A 85 18.33 -17.41 12.90
C VAL A 85 17.62 -18.75 13.09
N THR A 86 16.34 -18.88 12.74
CA THR A 86 15.54 -20.06 13.09
C THR A 86 15.43 -21.07 11.94
N SER A 87 16.48 -21.87 11.75
CA SER A 87 16.39 -23.16 11.04
C SER A 87 15.87 -24.29 11.95
N ASP A 88 15.27 -23.96 13.10
CA ASP A 88 14.64 -24.91 14.02
C ASP A 88 13.19 -25.21 13.58
N PRO A 89 12.87 -26.47 13.20
CA PRO A 89 11.51 -26.88 12.87
C PRO A 89 10.49 -26.57 13.98
N GLY A 90 10.89 -26.61 15.25
CA GLY A 90 10.01 -26.31 16.39
C GLY A 90 9.49 -24.87 16.37
N GLN A 91 10.35 -23.91 16.07
CA GLN A 91 9.96 -22.50 15.93
C GLN A 91 9.03 -22.26 14.74
N ILE A 92 9.23 -22.96 13.63
CA ILE A 92 8.34 -22.87 12.46
C ILE A 92 6.94 -23.40 12.81
N ILE A 93 6.86 -24.51 13.54
CA ILE A 93 5.58 -25.08 13.99
C ILE A 93 4.89 -24.12 14.97
N ALA A 94 5.60 -23.60 15.96
CA ALA A 94 5.06 -22.65 16.92
C ALA A 94 4.56 -21.37 16.23
N TYR A 95 5.29 -20.89 15.23
CA TYR A 95 4.86 -19.76 14.41
C TYR A 95 3.57 -20.05 13.66
N ARG A 96 3.45 -21.21 13.01
CA ARG A 96 2.21 -21.60 12.31
C ARG A 96 1.04 -21.72 13.27
N ASP A 97 1.22 -22.38 14.42
CA ASP A 97 0.19 -22.48 15.46
C ASP A 97 -0.26 -21.10 15.95
N ALA A 98 0.69 -20.19 16.22
CA ALA A 98 0.39 -18.83 16.61
C ALA A 98 -0.44 -18.07 15.56
N GLN A 99 -0.09 -18.19 14.27
CA GLN A 99 -0.83 -17.56 13.17
C GLN A 99 -2.25 -18.14 13.06
N ASP A 100 -2.38 -19.47 13.11
CA ASP A 100 -3.68 -20.15 13.03
C ASP A 100 -4.58 -19.78 14.22
N ARG A 101 -4.00 -19.67 15.43
CA ARG A 101 -4.72 -19.24 16.63
C ARG A 101 -5.15 -17.78 16.55
N ALA A 102 -4.27 -16.88 16.12
CA ALA A 102 -4.59 -15.48 15.96
C ALA A 102 -5.69 -15.26 14.89
N ALA A 103 -5.66 -16.00 13.79
CA ALA A 103 -6.66 -15.91 12.72
C ALA A 103 -8.08 -16.27 13.17
N ARG A 104 -8.23 -17.11 14.20
CA ARG A 104 -9.54 -17.49 14.77
C ARG A 104 -10.15 -16.41 15.66
N LEU A 105 -9.36 -15.43 16.10
CA LEU A 105 -9.86 -14.34 16.90
C LEU A 105 -10.69 -13.39 16.03
N THR A 106 -11.95 -13.19 16.43
CA THR A 106 -12.90 -12.32 15.72
C THR A 106 -13.30 -11.09 16.52
N HIS A 107 -13.09 -11.10 17.84
CA HIS A 107 -13.48 -10.02 18.74
C HIS A 107 -12.28 -9.43 19.47
N ALA A 108 -12.26 -8.10 19.59
CA ALA A 108 -11.17 -7.37 20.24
C ALA A 108 -10.95 -7.79 21.71
N ASP A 109 -12.03 -8.02 22.46
CA ASP A 109 -11.95 -8.38 23.88
C ASP A 109 -11.32 -9.77 24.07
N GLU A 110 -11.75 -10.75 23.28
CA GLU A 110 -11.16 -12.10 23.28
C GLU A 110 -9.68 -12.04 22.89
N ALA A 111 -9.36 -11.31 21.82
CA ALA A 111 -7.99 -11.14 21.38
C ALA A 111 -7.12 -10.46 22.44
N GLY A 112 -7.67 -9.48 23.17
CA GLY A 112 -6.99 -8.82 24.28
C GLY A 112 -6.68 -9.78 25.44
N GLN A 113 -7.59 -10.71 25.75
CA GLN A 113 -7.35 -11.73 26.78
C GLN A 113 -6.23 -12.70 26.38
N VAL A 114 -6.25 -13.20 25.14
CA VAL A 114 -5.21 -14.10 24.63
C VAL A 114 -3.87 -13.36 24.52
N PHE A 115 -3.89 -12.10 24.09
CA PHE A 115 -2.69 -11.25 24.05
C PHE A 115 -2.08 -11.06 25.43
N ALA A 116 -2.88 -10.69 26.43
CA ALA A 116 -2.40 -10.53 27.80
C ALA A 116 -1.84 -11.85 28.38
N ALA A 117 -2.42 -12.99 28.02
CA ALA A 117 -1.88 -14.30 28.39
C ALA A 117 -0.52 -14.55 27.72
N ALA A 118 -0.39 -14.28 26.43
CA ALA A 118 0.87 -14.42 25.68
C ALA A 118 1.99 -13.55 26.28
N ILE A 119 1.68 -12.30 26.65
CA ILE A 119 2.64 -11.41 27.33
C ILE A 119 3.06 -11.98 28.70
N ARG A 120 2.12 -12.48 29.51
CA ARG A 120 2.45 -13.09 30.81
C ARG A 120 3.33 -14.33 30.70
N SER A 121 3.24 -15.08 29.59
CA SER A 121 4.04 -16.28 29.35
C SER A 121 5.31 -16.03 28.53
N ASP A 122 5.64 -14.77 28.20
CA ASP A 122 6.71 -14.39 27.27
C ASP A 122 6.62 -15.09 25.90
N ASP A 123 5.39 -15.42 25.46
CA ASP A 123 5.12 -16.00 24.13
C ASP A 123 5.10 -14.90 23.07
N LYS A 124 6.30 -14.49 22.66
CA LYS A 124 6.51 -13.42 21.67
C LYS A 124 5.92 -13.78 20.31
N THR A 125 5.92 -15.06 19.95
CA THR A 125 5.42 -15.56 18.67
C THR A 125 3.90 -15.40 18.59
N LEU A 126 3.17 -15.81 19.64
CA LEU A 126 1.72 -15.61 19.72
C LEU A 126 1.37 -14.12 19.86
N ALA A 127 2.10 -13.36 20.68
CA ALA A 127 1.87 -11.93 20.83
C ALA A 127 2.01 -11.17 19.49
N ALA A 128 3.03 -11.50 18.69
CA ALA A 128 3.24 -10.93 17.36
C ALA A 128 2.13 -11.32 16.37
N ALA A 129 1.68 -12.59 16.38
CA ALA A 129 0.58 -13.03 15.53
C ALA A 129 -0.73 -12.30 15.86
N ILE A 130 -1.03 -12.11 17.15
CA ILE A 130 -2.23 -11.37 17.59
C ILE A 130 -2.11 -9.88 17.23
N LEU A 131 -0.92 -9.29 17.32
CA LEU A 131 -0.69 -7.92 16.85
C LEU A 131 -0.98 -7.78 15.34
N GLY A 132 -0.52 -8.73 14.51
CA GLY A 132 -0.84 -8.76 13.08
C GLY A 132 -2.36 -8.75 12.85
N ARG A 133 -3.07 -9.65 13.53
CA ARG A 133 -4.54 -9.71 13.48
C ARG A 133 -5.22 -8.43 13.96
N ALA A 134 -4.70 -7.82 15.03
CA ALA A 134 -5.19 -6.57 15.58
C ALA A 134 -5.07 -5.41 14.59
N LEU A 135 -3.97 -5.35 13.84
CA LEU A 135 -3.78 -4.34 12.81
C LEU A 135 -4.79 -4.52 11.68
N GLU A 136 -4.98 -5.75 11.18
CA GLU A 136 -5.96 -6.06 10.13
C GLU A 136 -7.39 -5.69 10.57
N SER A 137 -7.71 -5.95 11.83
CA SER A 137 -9.07 -5.81 12.39
C SER A 137 -9.34 -4.45 13.04
N GLY A 138 -8.34 -3.57 13.11
CA GLY A 138 -8.46 -2.24 13.72
C GLY A 138 -8.54 -2.22 15.25
N TRP A 139 -8.02 -3.24 15.93
CA TRP A 139 -8.04 -3.35 17.40
C TRP A 139 -6.93 -2.52 18.05
N SER A 140 -7.15 -1.21 18.13
CA SER A 140 -6.16 -0.23 18.59
C SER A 140 -5.65 -0.44 20.02
N SER A 141 -6.47 -1.00 20.91
CA SER A 141 -6.09 -1.28 22.30
C SER A 141 -4.94 -2.28 22.40
N ILE A 142 -4.94 -3.32 21.56
CA ILE A 142 -3.87 -4.34 21.52
C ILE A 142 -2.58 -3.73 20.96
N VAL A 143 -2.68 -2.91 19.91
CA VAL A 143 -1.53 -2.20 19.34
C VAL A 143 -0.88 -1.28 20.39
N ALA A 144 -1.69 -0.52 21.13
CA ALA A 144 -1.21 0.36 22.18
C ALA A 144 -0.51 -0.41 23.32
N GLU A 145 -1.09 -1.51 23.78
CA GLU A 145 -0.46 -2.34 24.81
C GLU A 145 0.83 -2.99 24.31
N TYR A 146 0.87 -3.46 23.05
CA TYR A 146 2.10 -3.99 22.47
C TYR A 146 3.23 -2.96 22.44
N ILE A 147 2.94 -1.72 22.04
CA ILE A 147 3.93 -0.62 22.02
C ILE A 147 4.45 -0.32 23.43
N LYS A 148 3.57 -0.36 24.44
CA LYS A 148 3.97 -0.16 25.84
C LYS A 148 4.97 -1.21 26.31
N GLN A 149 4.80 -2.46 25.89
CA GLN A 149 5.70 -3.57 26.20
C GLN A 149 6.95 -3.59 25.30
N ASN A 150 6.84 -3.08 24.06
CA ASN A 150 7.88 -3.07 23.04
C ASN A 150 8.07 -1.68 22.43
N PRO A 151 8.65 -0.70 23.16
CA PRO A 151 8.76 0.68 22.67
C PRO A 151 9.56 0.81 21.37
N SER A 152 10.50 -0.10 21.11
CA SER A 152 11.30 -0.14 19.88
C SER A 152 10.48 -0.43 18.62
N ALA A 153 9.30 -1.05 18.75
CA ALA A 153 8.42 -1.37 17.61
C ALA A 153 7.52 -0.19 17.21
N LYS A 154 7.48 0.87 18.01
CA LYS A 154 6.61 2.03 17.81
C LYS A 154 6.80 2.65 16.43
N GLU A 155 8.04 2.89 16.04
CA GLU A 155 8.36 3.55 14.77
C GLU A 155 7.86 2.72 13.58
N GLN A 156 8.05 1.40 13.60
CA GLN A 156 7.63 0.51 12.52
C GLN A 156 6.11 0.36 12.45
N LEU A 157 5.42 0.39 13.60
CA LEU A 157 3.96 0.39 13.65
C LEU A 157 3.37 1.71 13.16
N ASP A 158 3.98 2.84 13.52
CA ASP A 158 3.62 4.17 13.02
C ASP A 158 3.84 4.24 11.49
N ASP A 159 4.98 3.74 10.99
CA ASP A 159 5.25 3.61 9.55
C ASP A 159 4.18 2.75 8.85
N LEU A 160 3.81 1.60 9.41
CA LEU A 160 2.81 0.70 8.83
C LEU A 160 1.42 1.33 8.79
N ALA A 161 1.06 2.10 9.82
CA ALA A 161 -0.17 2.88 9.84
C ALA A 161 -0.19 3.93 8.73
N LYS A 162 0.90 4.70 8.56
CA LYS A 162 1.03 5.68 7.47
C LYS A 162 0.92 5.04 6.09
N LEU A 163 1.46 3.83 5.90
CA LEU A 163 1.36 3.14 4.61
C LEU A 163 -0.09 2.88 4.16
N ARG A 164 -1.05 2.81 5.09
CA ARG A 164 -2.48 2.64 4.76
C ARG A 164 -3.07 3.90 4.12
N GLU A 165 -2.50 5.08 4.38
CA GLU A 165 -2.96 6.34 3.81
C GLU A 165 -2.69 6.42 2.30
N TYR A 166 -1.64 5.76 1.81
CA TYR A 166 -1.35 5.70 0.37
C TYR A 166 -2.32 4.81 -0.43
N ASP A 167 -3.01 3.87 0.23
CA ASP A 167 -4.05 3.06 -0.42
C ASP A 167 -5.40 3.81 -0.54
N SER A 168 -5.47 5.06 -0.05
CA SER A 168 -6.70 5.85 -0.06
C SER A 168 -7.21 6.19 -1.47
N PHE A 169 -8.52 6.47 -1.56
CA PHE A 169 -9.18 6.84 -2.80
C PHE A 169 -8.54 8.07 -3.48
N GLY A 170 -8.10 9.06 -2.70
CA GLY A 170 -7.45 10.27 -3.20
C GLY A 170 -6.14 10.00 -3.95
N ALA A 171 -5.32 9.08 -3.44
CA ALA A 171 -4.10 8.64 -4.10
C ALA A 171 -4.38 7.95 -5.45
N ASN A 172 -5.50 7.22 -5.53
CA ASN A 172 -5.89 6.51 -6.76
C ASN A 172 -6.44 7.43 -7.86
N LEU A 173 -6.99 8.61 -7.52
CA LEU A 173 -7.52 9.59 -8.49
C LEU A 173 -6.42 10.20 -9.37
N LEU A 174 -5.19 10.37 -8.86
CA LEU A 174 -4.07 10.93 -9.62
C LEU A 174 -3.66 10.07 -10.82
N TYR A 175 -3.98 8.77 -10.79
CA TYR A 175 -3.73 7.85 -11.89
C TYR A 175 -4.99 7.51 -12.70
N ALA A 176 -6.09 8.24 -12.48
CA ALA A 176 -7.32 8.01 -13.21
C ALA A 176 -7.11 8.20 -14.71
N ILE A 177 -7.44 7.16 -15.46
CA ILE A 177 -7.46 7.20 -16.93
C ILE A 177 -8.82 7.74 -17.32
N LEU A 178 -8.88 9.03 -17.69
CA LEU A 178 -10.08 9.64 -18.22
C LEU A 178 -10.32 9.14 -19.65
N SER A 179 -11.57 8.82 -19.98
CA SER A 179 -11.94 8.51 -21.36
C SER A 179 -11.62 9.70 -22.25
N PRO A 180 -11.11 9.48 -23.46
CA PRO A 180 -10.75 10.57 -24.32
C PRO A 180 -12.04 11.19 -24.90
N SER A 181 -12.22 12.49 -24.72
CA SER A 181 -13.33 13.24 -25.30
C SER A 181 -12.82 14.48 -26.02
N LEU A 182 -13.25 14.65 -27.25
CA LEU A 182 -13.20 15.94 -27.94
C LEU A 182 -14.35 16.80 -27.39
N GLY A 183 -14.15 18.11 -27.28
CA GLY A 183 -15.19 19.03 -26.84
C GLY A 183 -16.42 18.85 -27.72
N ARG A 184 -17.58 18.53 -27.13
CA ARG A 184 -18.85 18.61 -27.87
C ARG A 184 -19.16 20.09 -28.04
N VAL A 185 -19.12 20.57 -29.30
CA VAL A 185 -19.78 21.81 -29.72
C VAL A 185 -21.29 21.64 -29.56
#